data_AF-A0AAW5CI27-F1
#
_entry.id   AF-A0AAW5CI27-F1
#
_cell.length_a   1.000
_cell.length_b   1.000
_cell.length_c   1.000
_cell.angle_alpha   90.00
_cell.angle_beta   90.00
_cell.angle_gamma   90.00
#
_symmetry.space_group_name_H-M   'P 1'
#
loop_
_entity.id
_entity.type
_entity.pdbx_description
1 polymer ?
#
loop_
_entity_poly.entity_id
_entity_poly.type
_entity_poly.pdbx_seq_one_letter_code
_entity_poly.pdbx_strand_id
1 'polypeptide(L)'
;MRNRMQDLDFEQTVAFDSVKDFEFTRKAAQKFRQVVSLDSFEDEDADVIFHYLYKEMELVSFGDYLKRYVYERAELEEPFSQVPQEVYREIVVESFKETYTPKSMSPTSAKLSSLVNNWLTQASVKRETVFLLGFGLRMSTEDVSDFLTRVLREQDFDFHNPEEVIYWYCYRNHLGYYKAEEYKETYKQMTPVEKKTGEIVYGTGLCLDSEEKLLEYLAFLKGRHDDPKSEKSQAFQEFMILLERAKKIIAAMYQEDEEENGGKKIWKPENISASDLEKVICSGIPINKMGNLKKMSASILAKHFSQKRFSRQRINNILNHKFPVERFDLITLEFFVISQEMAEDDPYTRYRHFLEEIQEILARCEMSEIYIVNPYECFLLMCLLTDCPLAVFSEIWEKSYEEGEEKN
;
A
#
# COMPACT_ATOMS: atom_id res chain seq x y z
N MET A 1 34.80 1.28 -13.25
CA MET A 1 33.96 0.07 -13.10
C MET A 1 32.81 0.22 -14.07
N ARG A 2 32.37 -0.84 -14.77
CA ARG A 2 31.19 -0.72 -15.67
C ARG A 2 30.00 -0.33 -14.80
N ASN A 3 29.21 0.63 -15.28
CA ASN A 3 27.96 1.08 -14.67
C ASN A 3 27.06 -0.15 -14.44
N ARG A 4 27.04 -0.67 -13.20
CA ARG A 4 26.53 -2.02 -12.84
C ARG A 4 24.99 -2.10 -12.94
N MET A 5 24.35 -1.00 -13.32
CA MET A 5 22.91 -0.78 -13.23
C MET A 5 22.22 -0.76 -14.59
N GLN A 6 23.00 -0.92 -15.66
CA GLN A 6 22.48 -1.06 -17.03
C GLN A 6 21.79 -2.41 -17.29
N ASP A 7 22.06 -3.43 -16.47
CA ASP A 7 21.53 -4.80 -16.62
C ASP A 7 20.28 -5.07 -15.77
N LEU A 8 19.62 -4.03 -15.25
CA LEU A 8 18.35 -4.19 -14.56
C LEU A 8 17.27 -4.64 -15.57
N ASP A 9 17.01 -5.95 -15.61
CA ASP A 9 15.96 -6.56 -16.43
C ASP A 9 14.58 -6.30 -15.80
N PHE A 10 14.16 -5.02 -15.81
CA PHE A 10 12.86 -4.59 -15.30
C PHE A 10 11.69 -5.14 -16.11
N GLU A 11 11.95 -5.78 -17.26
CA GLU A 11 10.95 -6.20 -18.24
C GLU A 11 10.13 -7.44 -17.81
N GLN A 12 10.49 -8.14 -16.71
CA GLN A 12 9.82 -9.39 -16.33
C GLN A 12 8.90 -9.35 -15.11
N THR A 13 8.84 -8.26 -14.33
CA THR A 13 8.08 -8.25 -13.05
C THR A 13 6.95 -7.23 -12.96
N VAL A 14 6.65 -6.50 -14.03
CA VAL A 14 5.49 -5.61 -14.11
C VAL A 14 4.88 -5.84 -15.48
N ALA A 15 3.63 -6.30 -15.59
CA ALA A 15 3.05 -6.61 -16.90
C ALA A 15 3.12 -5.39 -17.84
N PHE A 16 3.91 -5.50 -18.90
CA PHE A 16 4.12 -4.46 -19.91
C PHE A 16 3.24 -4.74 -21.13
N ASP A 17 2.02 -4.23 -21.13
CA ASP A 17 1.16 -4.24 -22.32
C ASP A 17 0.66 -2.83 -22.69
N SER A 18 1.08 -2.39 -23.87
CA SER A 18 0.64 -1.22 -24.67
C SER A 18 0.86 0.19 -24.09
N VAL A 19 1.64 0.99 -24.80
CA VAL A 19 1.98 2.39 -24.49
C VAL A 19 0.76 3.31 -24.67
N LYS A 20 0.27 3.89 -23.57
CA LYS A 20 -0.50 5.15 -23.51
C LYS A 20 0.11 6.04 -22.42
N ASP A 21 0.21 7.35 -22.68
CA ASP A 21 0.93 8.40 -21.91
C ASP A 21 0.38 8.71 -20.48
N PHE A 22 -0.08 7.71 -19.71
CA PHE A 22 -0.60 7.84 -18.32
C PHE A 22 0.38 7.31 -17.27
N GLU A 23 1.65 7.43 -17.59
CA GLU A 23 2.77 6.68 -17.05
C GLU A 23 3.37 7.22 -15.75
N PHE A 24 2.57 7.40 -14.70
CA PHE A 24 3.16 7.63 -13.38
C PHE A 24 4.04 6.44 -12.97
N THR A 25 3.63 5.19 -13.26
CA THR A 25 4.45 4.00 -12.98
C THR A 25 5.69 3.93 -13.86
N ARG A 26 5.58 4.13 -15.19
CA ARG A 26 6.78 4.09 -16.08
C ARG A 26 7.72 5.25 -15.77
N LYS A 27 7.22 6.47 -15.58
CA LYS A 27 8.04 7.63 -15.22
C LYS A 27 8.68 7.45 -13.85
N ALA A 28 7.95 6.95 -12.85
CA ALA A 28 8.53 6.65 -11.53
C ALA A 28 9.57 5.54 -11.60
N ALA A 29 9.34 4.47 -12.37
CA ALA A 29 10.32 3.40 -12.57
C ALA A 29 11.57 3.89 -13.33
N GLN A 30 11.39 4.70 -14.37
CA GLN A 30 12.49 5.34 -15.10
C GLN A 30 13.28 6.29 -14.19
N LYS A 31 12.59 7.07 -13.37
CA LYS A 31 13.21 7.98 -12.42
C LYS A 31 13.94 7.23 -11.31
N PHE A 32 13.33 6.20 -10.75
CA PHE A 32 13.97 5.28 -9.81
C PHE A 32 15.28 4.75 -10.42
N ARG A 33 15.23 4.19 -11.64
CA ARG A 33 16.41 3.74 -12.38
C ARG A 33 17.49 4.81 -12.51
N GLN A 34 17.09 6.02 -12.94
CA GLN A 34 18.02 7.13 -13.14
C GLN A 34 18.73 7.49 -11.84
N VAL A 35 17.98 7.60 -10.74
CA VAL A 35 18.48 7.98 -9.42
C VAL A 35 19.44 6.94 -8.89
N VAL A 36 19.03 5.66 -8.91
CA VAL A 36 19.89 4.60 -8.36
C VAL A 36 21.16 4.43 -9.19
N SER A 37 21.14 4.78 -10.49
CA SER A 37 22.29 4.71 -11.40
C SER A 37 23.21 5.94 -11.42
N LEU A 38 23.02 6.90 -10.51
CA LEU A 38 23.91 8.06 -10.40
C LEU A 38 25.24 7.63 -9.78
N ASP A 39 26.36 8.17 -10.27
CA ASP A 39 27.67 7.93 -9.65
C ASP A 39 27.66 8.38 -8.17
N SER A 40 26.94 9.46 -7.85
CA SER A 40 26.76 9.94 -6.47
C SER A 40 25.92 9.02 -5.60
N PHE A 41 25.20 8.03 -6.16
CA PHE A 41 24.47 7.04 -5.38
C PHE A 41 25.43 6.05 -4.69
N GLU A 42 26.68 5.90 -5.16
CA GLU A 42 27.66 5.04 -4.50
C GLU A 42 28.22 5.69 -3.20
N ASP A 43 28.37 7.02 -3.17
CA ASP A 43 29.06 7.74 -2.07
C ASP A 43 28.16 8.68 -1.24
N GLU A 44 27.02 9.14 -1.80
CA GLU A 44 26.09 10.11 -1.20
C GLU A 44 24.63 9.59 -1.21
N ASP A 45 24.47 8.28 -1.02
CA ASP A 45 23.21 7.55 -1.15
C ASP A 45 22.02 8.19 -0.41
N ALA A 46 22.16 8.51 0.87
CA ALA A 46 21.11 9.10 1.69
C ALA A 46 20.65 10.47 1.17
N ASP A 47 21.58 11.32 0.73
CA ASP A 47 21.28 12.63 0.16
C ASP A 47 20.60 12.52 -1.20
N VAL A 48 21.08 11.61 -2.05
CA VAL A 48 20.48 11.33 -3.37
C VAL A 48 19.05 10.81 -3.22
N ILE A 49 18.83 9.84 -2.34
CA ILE A 49 17.50 9.27 -2.09
C ILE A 49 16.57 10.31 -1.46
N PHE A 50 17.05 11.05 -0.45
CA PHE A 50 16.25 12.08 0.19
C PHE A 50 15.84 13.19 -0.79
N HIS A 51 16.79 13.66 -1.63
CA HIS A 51 16.50 14.62 -2.69
C HIS A 51 15.44 14.10 -3.64
N TYR A 52 15.57 12.86 -4.11
CA TYR A 52 14.58 12.28 -5.00
C TYR A 52 13.19 12.20 -4.34
N LEU A 53 13.10 11.60 -3.15
CA LEU A 53 11.83 11.42 -2.45
C LEU A 53 11.11 12.73 -2.16
N TYR A 54 11.85 13.78 -1.84
CA TYR A 54 11.27 15.06 -1.40
C TYR A 54 11.11 16.10 -2.52
N LYS A 55 12.05 16.15 -3.48
CA LYS A 55 12.10 17.20 -4.52
C LYS A 55 11.61 16.72 -5.88
N GLU A 56 11.83 15.46 -6.23
CA GLU A 56 11.56 14.94 -7.57
C GLU A 56 10.33 14.02 -7.63
N MET A 57 10.04 13.28 -6.57
CA MET A 57 8.96 12.30 -6.56
C MET A 57 7.60 12.98 -6.69
N GLU A 58 6.97 12.79 -7.85
CA GLU A 58 5.67 13.39 -8.14
C GLU A 58 4.55 12.64 -7.40
N LEU A 59 3.92 13.32 -6.44
CA LEU A 59 2.71 12.82 -5.80
C LEU A 59 1.49 13.11 -6.68
N VAL A 60 1.07 12.10 -7.44
CA VAL A 60 -0.16 12.18 -8.24
C VAL A 60 -1.37 12.23 -7.31
N SER A 61 -2.21 13.26 -7.44
CA SER A 61 -3.43 13.39 -6.66
C SER A 61 -4.52 12.43 -7.17
N PHE A 62 -5.45 12.07 -6.29
CA PHE A 62 -6.64 11.33 -6.68
C PHE A 62 -7.40 12.01 -7.84
N GLY A 63 -7.60 13.33 -7.75
CA GLY A 63 -8.30 14.09 -8.78
C GLY A 63 -7.58 14.10 -10.12
N ASP A 64 -6.25 14.16 -10.11
CA ASP A 64 -5.42 14.08 -11.31
C ASP A 64 -5.48 12.70 -11.97
N TYR A 65 -5.57 11.63 -11.17
CA TYR A 65 -5.77 10.29 -11.68
C TYR A 65 -7.18 10.12 -12.27
N LEU A 66 -8.19 10.64 -11.57
CA LEU A 66 -9.58 10.60 -12.04
C LEU A 66 -9.75 11.34 -13.37
N LYS A 67 -9.15 12.53 -13.53
CA LYS A 67 -9.14 13.27 -14.79
C LYS A 67 -8.56 12.46 -15.94
N ARG A 68 -7.43 11.78 -15.70
CA ARG A 68 -6.75 10.94 -16.69
C ARG A 68 -7.61 9.73 -17.09
N TYR A 69 -8.17 9.04 -16.09
CA TYR A 69 -9.10 7.94 -16.34
C TYR A 69 -10.27 8.37 -17.21
N VAL A 70 -10.89 9.51 -16.88
CA VAL A 70 -12.01 10.07 -17.65
C VAL A 70 -11.55 10.50 -19.06
N TYR A 71 -10.38 11.13 -19.18
CA TYR A 71 -9.80 11.54 -20.46
C TYR A 71 -9.70 10.36 -21.43
N GLU A 72 -9.10 9.24 -20.97
CA GLU A 72 -8.92 8.04 -21.79
C GLU A 72 -10.23 7.39 -22.15
N ARG A 73 -11.11 7.24 -21.16
CA ARG A 73 -12.38 6.55 -21.33
C ARG A 73 -13.34 7.30 -22.26
N ALA A 74 -13.27 8.63 -22.25
CA ALA A 74 -14.05 9.49 -23.13
C ALA A 74 -13.39 9.73 -24.49
N GLU A 75 -12.20 9.16 -24.73
CA GLU A 75 -11.44 9.29 -25.99
C GLU A 75 -11.26 10.76 -26.42
N LEU A 76 -10.97 11.65 -25.45
CA LEU A 76 -10.78 13.07 -25.73
C LEU A 76 -9.56 13.29 -26.64
N GLU A 77 -9.74 14.10 -27.69
CA GLU A 77 -8.70 14.32 -28.71
C GLU A 77 -7.77 15.49 -28.36
N GLU A 78 -8.26 16.47 -27.59
CA GLU A 78 -7.48 17.65 -27.24
C GLU A 78 -6.32 17.29 -26.30
N PRO A 79 -5.17 17.98 -26.36
CA PRO A 79 -4.08 17.74 -25.42
C PRO A 79 -4.57 17.82 -23.96
N PHE A 80 -4.24 16.84 -23.11
CA PHE A 80 -4.70 16.76 -21.71
C PHE A 80 -4.52 18.08 -20.94
N SER A 81 -3.41 18.79 -21.16
CA SER A 81 -3.08 20.07 -20.53
C SER A 81 -4.00 21.23 -20.93
N GLN A 82 -4.74 21.09 -22.03
CA GLN A 82 -5.66 22.08 -22.58
C GLN A 82 -7.12 21.76 -22.27
N VAL A 83 -7.44 20.54 -21.83
CA VAL A 83 -8.81 20.15 -21.47
C VAL A 83 -9.26 20.86 -20.19
N PRO A 84 -10.31 21.71 -20.25
CA PRO A 84 -10.81 22.39 -19.06
C PRO A 84 -11.40 21.41 -18.03
N GLN A 85 -11.29 21.73 -16.74
CA GLN A 85 -11.88 20.91 -15.67
C GLN A 85 -13.39 20.66 -15.85
N GLU A 86 -14.09 21.62 -16.47
CA GLU A 86 -15.52 21.53 -16.75
C GLU A 86 -15.88 20.31 -17.61
N VAL A 87 -15.06 19.98 -18.61
CA VAL A 87 -15.30 18.84 -19.51
C VAL A 87 -15.29 17.53 -18.71
N TYR A 88 -14.27 17.33 -17.86
CA TYR A 88 -14.22 16.16 -16.97
C TYR A 88 -15.41 16.10 -16.03
N ARG A 89 -15.82 17.26 -15.47
CA ARG A 89 -16.96 17.34 -14.56
C ARG A 89 -18.25 16.93 -15.26
N GLU A 90 -18.49 17.43 -16.47
CA GLU A 90 -19.68 17.11 -17.26
C GLU A 90 -19.75 15.62 -17.58
N ILE A 91 -18.66 15.01 -18.04
CA ILE A 91 -18.57 13.58 -18.35
C ILE A 91 -18.91 12.72 -17.12
N VAL A 92 -18.28 13.00 -15.97
CA VAL A 92 -18.52 12.23 -14.74
C VAL A 92 -19.97 12.41 -14.26
N VAL A 93 -20.49 13.64 -14.29
CA VAL A 93 -21.88 13.92 -13.89
C VAL A 93 -22.88 13.21 -14.80
N GLU A 94 -22.65 13.21 -16.11
CA GLU A 94 -23.50 12.53 -17.09
C GLU A 94 -23.48 11.02 -16.88
N SER A 95 -22.30 10.41 -16.71
CA SER A 95 -22.17 8.99 -16.41
C SER A 95 -22.92 8.57 -15.15
N PHE A 96 -22.86 9.39 -14.08
CA PHE A 96 -23.60 9.14 -12.84
C PHE A 96 -25.12 9.24 -13.04
N LYS A 97 -25.60 10.15 -13.90
CA LYS A 97 -27.03 10.24 -14.25
C LYS A 97 -27.49 9.03 -15.04
N GLU A 98 -26.71 8.56 -16.00
CA GLU A 98 -27.05 7.39 -16.82
C GLU A 98 -27.06 6.09 -16.01
N THR A 99 -26.16 5.95 -15.05
CA THR A 99 -26.05 4.75 -14.21
C THR A 99 -26.98 4.75 -13.00
N TYR A 100 -27.73 5.84 -12.78
CA TYR A 100 -28.60 6.04 -11.61
C TYR A 100 -27.84 5.85 -10.28
N THR A 101 -26.58 6.27 -10.23
CA THR A 101 -25.69 6.12 -9.08
C THR A 101 -25.41 7.50 -8.45
N PRO A 102 -25.58 7.69 -7.12
CA PRO A 102 -26.38 6.91 -6.17
C PRO A 102 -27.86 7.33 -6.16
N LYS A 103 -28.76 6.41 -5.75
CA LYS A 103 -30.22 6.65 -5.59
C LYS A 103 -30.58 7.88 -4.73
N SER A 104 -29.71 8.26 -3.79
CA SER A 104 -29.90 9.42 -2.89
C SER A 104 -29.64 10.79 -3.55
N MET A 105 -29.11 10.80 -4.78
CA MET A 105 -28.83 12.01 -5.56
C MET A 105 -29.78 12.04 -6.76
N SER A 106 -30.83 12.86 -6.71
CA SER A 106 -31.67 13.10 -7.89
C SER A 106 -30.83 13.76 -9.02
N PRO A 107 -31.11 13.45 -10.31
CA PRO A 107 -30.38 13.97 -11.49
C PRO A 107 -30.27 15.51 -11.59
N THR A 108 -31.02 16.24 -10.77
CA THR A 108 -31.11 17.71 -10.72
C THR A 108 -30.31 18.36 -9.58
N SER A 109 -29.58 17.60 -8.75
CA SER A 109 -28.96 18.19 -7.57
C SER A 109 -27.63 18.90 -7.89
N ALA A 110 -27.53 20.17 -7.53
CA ALA A 110 -26.25 20.91 -7.48
C ALA A 110 -25.20 20.20 -6.60
N LYS A 111 -25.64 19.27 -5.73
CA LYS A 111 -24.80 18.45 -4.85
C LYS A 111 -23.89 17.50 -5.62
N LEU A 112 -24.39 16.84 -6.68
CA LEU A 112 -23.57 15.92 -7.48
C LEU A 112 -22.45 16.67 -8.21
N SER A 113 -22.78 17.80 -8.84
CA SER A 113 -21.78 18.64 -9.53
C SER A 113 -20.69 19.14 -8.58
N SER A 114 -21.08 19.60 -7.38
CA SER A 114 -20.11 20.00 -6.34
C SER A 114 -19.26 18.83 -5.85
N LEU A 115 -19.84 17.64 -5.70
CA LEU A 115 -19.14 16.45 -5.22
C LEU A 115 -18.11 15.98 -6.26
N VAL A 116 -18.49 15.90 -7.54
CA VAL A 116 -17.58 15.58 -8.64
C VAL A 116 -16.45 16.60 -8.74
N ASN A 117 -16.75 17.88 -8.58
CA ASN A 117 -15.72 18.92 -8.59
C ASN A 117 -14.69 18.73 -7.45
N ASN A 118 -15.15 18.28 -6.28
CA ASN A 118 -14.25 17.94 -5.18
C ASN A 118 -13.39 16.71 -5.52
N TRP A 119 -13.98 15.65 -6.07
CA TRP A 119 -13.22 14.47 -6.48
C TRP A 119 -12.12 14.80 -7.50
N LEU A 120 -12.41 15.67 -8.47
CA LEU A 120 -11.46 16.10 -9.51
C LEU A 120 -10.33 17.01 -8.99
N THR A 121 -10.37 17.45 -7.73
CA THR A 121 -9.39 18.39 -7.15
C THR A 121 -8.73 17.89 -5.87
N GLN A 122 -9.25 16.85 -5.24
CA GLN A 122 -8.73 16.32 -3.98
C GLN A 122 -7.46 15.50 -4.16
N ALA A 123 -6.56 15.60 -3.18
CA ALA A 123 -5.35 14.79 -3.09
C ALA A 123 -5.65 13.31 -2.88
N SER A 124 -6.70 13.01 -2.11
CA SER A 124 -7.15 11.66 -1.78
C SER A 124 -8.64 11.69 -1.42
N VAL A 125 -9.31 10.55 -1.54
CA VAL A 125 -10.71 10.34 -1.14
C VAL A 125 -10.80 9.11 -0.24
N LYS A 126 -11.97 8.87 0.35
CA LYS A 126 -12.19 7.63 1.11
C LYS A 126 -12.34 6.45 0.17
N ARG A 127 -11.98 5.25 0.63
CA ARG A 127 -12.20 3.97 -0.06
C ARG A 127 -13.61 3.81 -0.63
N GLU A 128 -14.65 4.17 0.12
CA GLU A 128 -16.04 4.06 -0.33
C GLU A 128 -16.35 4.96 -1.52
N THR A 129 -15.60 6.05 -1.70
CA THR A 129 -15.72 6.93 -2.86
C THR A 129 -15.26 6.23 -4.13
N VAL A 130 -14.20 5.41 -4.05
CA VAL A 130 -13.71 4.62 -5.20
C VAL A 130 -14.76 3.61 -5.62
N PHE A 131 -15.40 2.89 -4.68
CA PHE A 131 -16.50 1.99 -5.02
C PHE A 131 -17.67 2.75 -5.66
N LEU A 132 -18.06 3.90 -5.10
CA LEU A 132 -19.12 4.71 -5.70
C LEU A 132 -18.79 5.16 -7.14
N LEU A 133 -17.55 5.57 -7.38
CA LEU A 133 -17.04 5.90 -8.72
C LEU A 133 -17.04 4.67 -9.64
N GLY A 134 -16.72 3.49 -9.10
CA GLY A 134 -16.77 2.24 -9.84
C GLY A 134 -18.12 2.00 -10.51
N PHE A 135 -19.20 2.18 -9.76
CA PHE A 135 -20.56 2.12 -10.29
C PHE A 135 -20.89 3.30 -11.20
N GLY A 136 -20.62 4.53 -10.74
CA GLY A 136 -21.03 5.74 -11.43
C GLY A 136 -20.34 5.96 -12.77
N LEU A 137 -19.11 5.44 -12.92
CA LEU A 137 -18.33 5.46 -14.15
C LEU A 137 -18.38 4.15 -14.92
N ARG A 138 -19.02 3.08 -14.41
CA ARG A 138 -18.99 1.73 -15.00
C ARG A 138 -17.57 1.20 -15.18
N MET A 139 -16.74 1.33 -14.15
CA MET A 139 -15.38 0.78 -14.08
C MET A 139 -15.41 -0.75 -14.09
N SER A 140 -14.37 -1.38 -14.63
CA SER A 140 -14.14 -2.82 -14.46
C SER A 140 -13.61 -3.15 -13.06
N THR A 141 -13.46 -4.45 -12.75
CA THR A 141 -12.80 -4.89 -11.51
C THR A 141 -11.35 -4.42 -11.46
N GLU A 142 -10.66 -4.42 -12.60
CA GLU A 142 -9.26 -4.01 -12.74
C GLU A 142 -9.12 -2.50 -12.53
N ASP A 143 -10.01 -1.69 -13.13
CA ASP A 143 -10.05 -0.25 -12.91
C ASP A 143 -10.21 0.10 -11.42
N VAL A 144 -11.16 -0.54 -10.73
CA VAL A 144 -11.40 -0.29 -9.31
C VAL A 144 -10.21 -0.75 -8.47
N SER A 145 -9.65 -1.92 -8.76
CA SER A 145 -8.42 -2.43 -8.11
C SER A 145 -7.26 -1.43 -8.27
N ASP A 146 -7.06 -0.87 -9.46
CA ASP A 146 -6.03 0.14 -9.71
C ASP A 146 -6.29 1.43 -8.90
N PHE A 147 -7.53 1.90 -8.80
CA PHE A 147 -7.85 3.05 -7.94
C PHE A 147 -7.56 2.78 -6.46
N LEU A 148 -7.84 1.57 -5.96
CA LEU A 148 -7.56 1.20 -4.57
C LEU A 148 -6.05 1.08 -4.31
N THR A 149 -5.37 0.28 -5.12
CA THR A 149 -3.99 -0.14 -4.89
C THR A 149 -2.97 0.91 -5.34
N ARG A 150 -3.23 1.62 -6.45
CA ARG A 150 -2.28 2.56 -7.05
C ARG A 150 -2.56 4.01 -6.68
N VAL A 151 -3.83 4.39 -6.57
CA VAL A 151 -4.24 5.78 -6.31
C VAL A 151 -4.39 6.05 -4.82
N LEU A 152 -5.19 5.23 -4.12
CA LEU A 152 -5.33 5.35 -2.66
C LEU A 152 -4.15 4.73 -1.91
N ARG A 153 -3.38 3.82 -2.54
CA ARG A 153 -2.27 3.09 -1.91
C ARG A 153 -2.75 2.26 -0.71
N GLU A 154 -3.97 1.73 -0.85
CA GLU A 154 -4.63 0.84 0.08
C GLU A 154 -4.55 -0.61 -0.42
N GLN A 155 -5.06 -1.54 0.39
CA GLN A 155 -5.26 -2.93 -0.06
C GLN A 155 -6.28 -2.99 -1.21
N ASP A 156 -6.20 -4.04 -2.02
CA ASP A 156 -7.21 -4.34 -3.04
C ASP A 156 -8.54 -4.78 -2.37
N PHE A 157 -9.52 -5.27 -3.13
CA PHE A 157 -10.78 -5.78 -2.61
C PHE A 157 -10.60 -6.72 -1.42
N ASP A 158 -11.29 -6.40 -0.32
CA ASP A 158 -11.32 -7.23 0.87
C ASP A 158 -12.41 -8.31 0.72
N PHE A 159 -12.00 -9.52 0.32
CA PHE A 159 -12.93 -10.64 0.20
C PHE A 159 -13.42 -11.20 1.55
N HIS A 160 -12.96 -10.66 2.68
CA HIS A 160 -13.53 -10.92 4.00
C HIS A 160 -14.62 -9.90 4.36
N ASN A 161 -14.73 -8.80 3.61
CA ASN A 161 -15.80 -7.82 3.76
C ASN A 161 -16.96 -8.14 2.80
N PRO A 162 -18.15 -8.53 3.32
CA PRO A 162 -19.30 -8.87 2.49
C PRO A 162 -19.72 -7.75 1.53
N GLU A 163 -19.54 -6.49 1.91
CA GLU A 163 -19.91 -5.35 1.07
C GLU A 163 -18.96 -5.20 -0.13
N GLU A 164 -17.65 -5.38 0.07
CA GLU A 164 -16.68 -5.33 -1.02
C GLU A 164 -16.80 -6.53 -1.96
N VAL A 165 -17.09 -7.71 -1.44
CA VAL A 165 -17.40 -8.91 -2.25
C VAL A 165 -18.61 -8.65 -3.16
N ILE A 166 -19.67 -8.05 -2.62
CA ILE A 166 -20.85 -7.67 -3.39
C ILE A 166 -20.49 -6.67 -4.50
N TYR A 167 -19.68 -5.66 -4.17
CA TYR A 167 -19.25 -4.66 -5.14
C TYR A 167 -18.41 -5.28 -6.27
N TRP A 168 -17.41 -6.08 -5.92
CA TRP A 168 -16.58 -6.80 -6.88
C TRP A 168 -17.42 -7.66 -7.83
N TYR A 169 -18.36 -8.43 -7.27
CA TYR A 169 -19.25 -9.27 -8.08
C TYR A 169 -20.11 -8.44 -9.03
N CYS A 170 -20.62 -7.30 -8.56
CA CYS A 170 -21.41 -6.40 -9.41
C CYS A 170 -20.57 -5.81 -10.55
N TYR A 171 -19.34 -5.36 -10.29
CA TYR A 171 -18.46 -4.85 -11.35
C TYR A 171 -18.15 -5.93 -12.39
N ARG A 172 -17.79 -7.14 -11.94
CA ARG A 172 -17.47 -8.28 -12.80
C ARG A 172 -18.63 -8.68 -13.72
N ASN A 173 -19.87 -8.55 -13.24
CA ASN A 173 -21.06 -8.93 -13.99
C ASN A 173 -21.81 -7.72 -14.60
N HIS A 174 -21.18 -6.53 -14.60
CA HIS A 174 -21.76 -5.28 -15.10
C HIS A 174 -23.14 -4.94 -14.51
N LEU A 175 -23.33 -5.25 -13.22
CA LEU A 175 -24.55 -4.96 -12.48
C LEU A 175 -24.49 -3.55 -11.87
N GLY A 176 -25.57 -2.80 -11.97
CA GLY A 176 -25.65 -1.43 -11.44
C GLY A 176 -25.72 -1.39 -9.91
N TYR A 177 -25.50 -0.20 -9.35
CA TYR A 177 -25.49 0.04 -7.89
C TYR A 177 -26.76 -0.45 -7.18
N TYR A 178 -27.91 -0.40 -7.85
CA TYR A 178 -29.18 -0.88 -7.28
C TYR A 178 -29.13 -2.37 -6.92
N LYS A 179 -28.40 -3.19 -7.69
CA LYS A 179 -28.29 -4.63 -7.46
C LYS A 179 -27.33 -4.93 -6.32
N ALA A 180 -26.25 -4.14 -6.18
CA ALA A 180 -25.40 -4.18 -4.99
C ALA A 180 -26.20 -3.89 -3.70
N GLU A 181 -27.08 -2.89 -3.72
CA GLU A 181 -27.96 -2.59 -2.59
C GLU A 181 -28.95 -3.74 -2.31
N GLU A 182 -29.51 -4.38 -3.34
CA GLU A 182 -30.35 -5.58 -3.19
C GLU A 182 -29.59 -6.75 -2.54
N TYR A 183 -28.35 -7.01 -2.96
CA TYR A 183 -27.50 -8.02 -2.33
C TYR A 183 -27.15 -7.67 -0.89
N LYS A 184 -26.92 -6.39 -0.58
CA LYS A 184 -26.66 -5.94 0.80
C LYS A 184 -27.87 -6.17 1.71
N GLU A 185 -29.09 -5.89 1.21
CA GLU A 185 -30.31 -6.19 1.96
C GLU A 185 -30.54 -7.70 2.11
N THR A 186 -30.29 -8.48 1.05
CA THR A 186 -30.30 -9.94 1.11
C THR A 186 -29.31 -10.45 2.17
N TYR A 187 -28.08 -9.94 2.18
CA TYR A 187 -27.05 -10.29 3.16
C TYR A 187 -27.48 -10.01 4.59
N LYS A 188 -28.15 -8.89 4.87
CA LYS A 188 -28.68 -8.59 6.22
C LYS A 188 -29.67 -9.65 6.71
N GLN A 189 -30.45 -10.24 5.80
CA GLN A 189 -31.49 -11.23 6.12
C GLN A 189 -31.02 -12.69 6.05
N MET A 190 -29.87 -12.96 5.42
CA MET A 190 -29.35 -14.32 5.26
C MET A 190 -29.05 -15.03 6.59
N THR A 191 -29.19 -16.35 6.61
CA THR A 191 -28.70 -17.19 7.72
C THR A 191 -27.25 -17.61 7.48
N PRO A 192 -26.39 -17.60 8.51
CA PRO A 192 -25.01 -18.07 8.37
C PRO A 192 -24.97 -19.56 8.03
N VAL A 193 -24.03 -19.95 7.16
CA VAL A 193 -23.77 -21.36 6.83
C VAL A 193 -22.47 -21.80 7.52
N GLU A 194 -22.54 -22.85 8.33
CA GLU A 194 -21.35 -23.47 8.94
C GLU A 194 -20.53 -24.23 7.90
N LYS A 195 -19.21 -24.07 7.96
CA LYS A 195 -18.28 -24.74 7.06
C LYS A 195 -18.26 -26.25 7.32
N LYS A 196 -18.26 -27.07 6.26
CA LYS A 196 -17.75 -28.45 6.38
C LYS A 196 -16.23 -28.42 6.42
N THR A 197 -15.64 -29.06 7.43
CA THR A 197 -14.18 -29.12 7.61
C THR A 197 -13.52 -29.66 6.35
N GLY A 198 -12.64 -28.88 5.72
CA GLY A 198 -11.86 -29.30 4.54
C GLY A 198 -12.20 -28.62 3.21
N GLU A 199 -13.28 -27.85 3.10
CA GLU A 199 -13.57 -27.07 1.88
C GLU A 199 -12.68 -25.82 1.82
N ILE A 200 -11.56 -25.88 1.09
CA ILE A 200 -10.84 -24.68 0.64
C ILE A 200 -11.66 -24.12 -0.51
N VAL A 201 -12.23 -22.92 -0.36
CA VAL A 201 -13.01 -22.36 -1.47
C VAL A 201 -12.48 -21.01 -1.93
N TYR A 202 -11.72 -20.28 -1.13
CA TYR A 202 -11.53 -18.86 -1.42
C TYR A 202 -10.11 -18.42 -1.05
N GLY A 203 -9.34 -18.26 -2.13
CA GLY A 203 -7.94 -17.83 -2.30
C GLY A 203 -7.78 -17.51 -3.80
N THR A 204 -6.58 -17.57 -4.38
CA THR A 204 -6.29 -17.32 -5.82
C THR A 204 -7.09 -18.14 -6.87
N GLY A 205 -8.07 -18.95 -6.43
CA GLY A 205 -9.09 -19.65 -7.24
C GLY A 205 -10.56 -19.30 -6.92
N LEU A 206 -10.83 -18.16 -6.27
CA LEU A 206 -12.18 -17.69 -5.95
C LEU A 206 -13.04 -17.52 -7.22
N CYS A 207 -14.02 -18.42 -7.40
CA CYS A 207 -14.89 -18.41 -8.57
C CYS A 207 -16.32 -18.00 -8.18
N LEU A 208 -16.59 -16.69 -8.21
CA LEU A 208 -17.94 -16.13 -8.04
C LEU A 208 -18.53 -15.73 -9.40
N ASP A 209 -18.77 -16.72 -10.24
CA ASP A 209 -19.30 -16.56 -11.61
C ASP A 209 -20.83 -16.64 -11.70
N SER A 210 -21.53 -16.95 -10.59
CA SER A 210 -22.99 -17.05 -10.53
C SER A 210 -23.55 -16.41 -9.26
N GLU A 211 -24.82 -16.03 -9.29
CA GLU A 211 -25.52 -15.42 -8.15
C GLU A 211 -25.62 -16.41 -6.99
N GLU A 212 -25.82 -17.70 -7.28
CA GLU A 212 -25.83 -18.76 -6.27
C GLU A 212 -24.50 -18.86 -5.53
N LYS A 213 -23.37 -18.86 -6.25
CA LYS A 213 -22.03 -18.91 -5.64
C LYS A 213 -21.74 -17.66 -4.80
N LEU A 214 -22.19 -16.48 -5.24
CA LEU A 214 -22.10 -15.26 -4.44
C LEU A 214 -22.87 -15.43 -3.13
N LEU A 215 -24.13 -15.85 -3.19
CA LEU A 215 -24.99 -15.98 -2.01
C LEU A 215 -24.48 -17.05 -1.04
N GLU A 216 -23.98 -18.18 -1.55
CA GLU A 216 -23.31 -19.21 -0.74
C GLU A 216 -22.08 -18.64 -0.03
N TYR A 217 -21.23 -17.90 -0.75
CA TYR A 217 -20.04 -17.29 -0.16
C TYR A 217 -20.38 -16.22 0.88
N LEU A 218 -21.37 -15.38 0.62
CA LEU A 218 -21.85 -14.38 1.57
C LEU A 218 -22.46 -15.02 2.81
N ALA A 219 -23.25 -16.10 2.67
CA ALA A 219 -23.78 -16.85 3.80
C ALA A 219 -22.67 -17.51 4.62
N PHE A 220 -21.62 -17.98 3.96
CA PHE A 220 -20.40 -18.44 4.60
C PHE A 220 -19.69 -17.31 5.35
N LEU A 221 -19.44 -16.15 4.75
CA LEU A 221 -18.86 -14.98 5.41
C LEU A 221 -19.67 -14.53 6.63
N LYS A 222 -21.00 -14.66 6.59
CA LYS A 222 -21.87 -14.35 7.72
C LYS A 222 -21.68 -15.29 8.91
N GLY A 223 -21.32 -16.56 8.65
CA GLY A 223 -20.95 -17.55 9.67
C GLY A 223 -19.47 -17.53 10.04
N ARG A 224 -18.65 -16.88 9.21
CA ARG A 224 -17.22 -16.73 9.42
C ARG A 224 -16.97 -15.62 10.45
N HIS A 225 -16.41 -16.02 11.58
CA HIS A 225 -15.78 -15.09 12.54
C HIS A 225 -14.27 -14.97 12.28
N ASP A 226 -13.82 -15.10 11.02
CA ASP A 226 -12.42 -14.86 10.68
C ASP A 226 -12.18 -13.35 10.69
N ASP A 227 -11.96 -12.83 11.90
CA ASP A 227 -11.52 -11.46 12.12
C ASP A 227 -10.16 -11.29 11.43
N PRO A 228 -9.96 -10.31 10.53
CA PRO A 228 -8.65 -10.06 9.92
C PRO A 228 -7.56 -9.76 10.98
N LYS A 229 -7.96 -9.42 12.20
CA LYS A 229 -7.10 -9.23 13.37
C LYS A 229 -6.77 -10.54 14.10
N SER A 230 -7.46 -11.63 13.78
CA SER A 230 -7.32 -12.95 14.42
C SER A 230 -5.92 -13.53 14.21
N GLU A 231 -5.45 -14.30 15.18
CA GLU A 231 -4.23 -15.12 15.08
C GLU A 231 -4.26 -16.12 13.92
N LYS A 232 -5.46 -16.44 13.43
CA LYS A 232 -5.68 -17.36 12.30
C LYS A 232 -5.57 -16.67 10.94
N SER A 233 -5.53 -15.34 10.88
CA SER A 233 -5.41 -14.65 9.58
C SER A 233 -4.01 -14.88 9.01
N GLN A 234 -3.92 -15.11 7.70
CA GLN A 234 -2.64 -15.36 7.05
C GLN A 234 -1.69 -14.18 7.26
N ALA A 235 -2.20 -12.94 7.16
CA ALA A 235 -1.41 -11.73 7.39
C ALA A 235 -0.84 -11.65 8.82
N PHE A 236 -1.61 -12.06 9.83
CA PHE A 236 -1.09 -12.14 11.20
C PHE A 236 -0.02 -13.22 11.34
N GLN A 237 -0.20 -14.39 10.71
CA GLN A 237 0.78 -15.48 10.74
C GLN A 237 2.11 -15.08 10.09
N GLU A 238 2.06 -14.49 8.89
CA GLU A 238 3.26 -13.96 8.22
C GLU A 238 3.91 -12.85 9.05
N PHE A 239 3.11 -11.93 9.63
CA PHE A 239 3.63 -10.91 10.54
C PHE A 239 4.38 -11.51 11.73
N MET A 240 3.85 -12.56 12.35
CA MET A 240 4.53 -13.24 13.47
C MET A 240 5.82 -13.94 13.04
N ILE A 241 5.87 -14.53 11.84
CA ILE A 241 7.09 -15.14 11.28
C ILE A 241 8.17 -14.08 11.10
N LEU A 242 7.83 -12.96 10.46
CA LEU A 242 8.75 -11.84 10.22
C LEU A 242 9.18 -11.17 11.53
N LEU A 243 8.25 -10.99 12.46
CA LEU A 243 8.54 -10.43 13.78
C LEU A 243 9.53 -11.31 14.55
N GLU A 244 9.39 -12.63 14.46
CA GLU A 244 10.31 -13.56 15.11
C GLU A 244 11.71 -13.55 14.45
N ARG A 245 11.80 -13.45 13.11
CA ARG A 245 13.08 -13.21 12.39
C ARG A 245 13.73 -11.93 12.91
N ALA A 246 12.99 -10.81 12.94
CA ALA A 246 13.48 -9.53 13.43
C ALA A 246 13.97 -9.58 14.88
N LYS A 247 13.23 -10.27 15.76
CA LYS A 247 13.64 -10.46 17.17
C LYS A 247 14.92 -11.26 17.33
N LYS A 248 15.16 -12.29 16.50
CA LYS A 248 16.41 -13.05 16.50
C LYS A 248 17.60 -12.17 16.13
N ILE A 249 17.44 -11.35 15.09
CA ILE A 249 18.46 -10.41 14.65
C ILE A 249 18.79 -9.41 15.76
N ILE A 250 17.78 -8.74 16.34
CA ILE A 250 17.99 -7.76 17.42
C ILE A 250 18.61 -8.40 18.66
N ALA A 251 18.18 -9.62 19.03
CA ALA A 251 18.78 -10.33 20.14
C ALA A 251 20.27 -10.61 19.92
N ALA A 252 20.68 -10.95 18.68
CA ALA A 252 22.08 -11.12 18.33
C ALA A 252 22.85 -9.79 18.39
N MET A 253 22.29 -8.71 17.81
CA MET A 253 22.88 -7.36 17.90
C MET A 253 23.14 -6.93 19.34
N TYR A 254 22.13 -7.05 20.20
CA TYR A 254 22.24 -6.70 21.62
C TYR A 254 23.17 -7.63 22.42
N GLN A 255 23.42 -8.84 21.92
CA GLN A 255 24.37 -9.75 22.55
C GLN A 255 25.82 -9.29 22.33
N GLU A 256 26.08 -8.65 21.19
CA GLU A 256 27.39 -8.10 20.80
C GLU A 256 27.60 -6.67 21.29
N ASP A 257 26.52 -5.91 21.52
CA ASP A 257 26.57 -4.55 22.03
C ASP A 257 26.94 -4.51 23.54
N GLU A 258 28.06 -3.86 23.87
CA GLU A 258 28.55 -3.77 25.25
C GLU A 258 27.61 -2.99 26.19
N GLU A 259 26.93 -1.96 25.68
CA GLU A 259 26.01 -1.13 26.46
C GLU A 259 24.73 -1.90 26.80
N GLU A 260 24.20 -2.67 25.85
CA GLU A 260 22.98 -3.46 26.02
C GLU A 260 23.20 -4.78 26.77
N ASN A 261 24.35 -5.43 26.58
CA ASN A 261 24.67 -6.70 27.23
C ASN A 261 25.12 -6.51 28.69
N GLY A 262 25.85 -5.42 29.00
CA GLY A 262 26.38 -5.17 30.34
C GLY A 262 27.24 -6.32 30.90
N GLY A 263 27.78 -7.17 30.01
CA GLY A 263 28.65 -8.31 30.29
C GLY A 263 28.01 -9.56 30.92
N LYS A 264 26.70 -9.60 31.15
CA LYS A 264 26.02 -10.75 31.81
C LYS A 264 24.64 -11.11 31.25
N LYS A 265 24.04 -10.26 30.42
CA LYS A 265 22.67 -10.45 29.96
C LYS A 265 22.67 -11.35 28.73
N ILE A 266 21.94 -12.47 28.81
CA ILE A 266 21.71 -13.32 27.65
C ILE A 266 20.45 -12.81 26.95
N TRP A 267 20.64 -12.25 25.76
CA TRP A 267 19.53 -11.79 24.94
C TRP A 267 18.96 -12.98 24.15
N LYS A 268 17.64 -13.07 24.14
CA LYS A 268 16.89 -14.10 23.41
C LYS A 268 15.71 -13.44 22.69
N PRO A 269 15.21 -14.01 21.58
CA PRO A 269 14.09 -13.44 20.83
C PRO A 269 12.86 -13.16 21.71
N GLU A 270 12.58 -14.02 22.69
CA GLU A 270 11.43 -13.89 23.59
C GLU A 270 11.55 -12.67 24.52
N ASN A 271 12.78 -12.18 24.74
CA ASN A 271 13.08 -11.02 25.58
C ASN A 271 13.07 -9.70 24.80
N ILE A 272 12.94 -9.73 23.47
CA ILE A 272 12.89 -8.53 22.62
C ILE A 272 11.47 -7.97 22.62
N SER A 273 11.32 -6.76 23.15
CA SER A 273 10.05 -6.05 23.24
C SER A 273 9.72 -5.28 21.97
N ALA A 274 8.46 -4.84 21.85
CA ALA A 274 8.05 -3.89 20.80
C ALA A 274 8.83 -2.56 20.86
N SER A 275 9.34 -2.18 22.04
CA SER A 275 10.16 -0.98 22.17
C SER A 275 11.58 -1.18 21.66
N ASP A 276 12.12 -2.40 21.75
CA ASP A 276 13.43 -2.75 21.20
C ASP A 276 13.38 -2.78 19.67
N LEU A 277 12.33 -3.38 19.12
CA LEU A 277 12.03 -3.31 17.68
C LEU A 277 11.90 -1.87 17.18
N GLU A 278 11.13 -1.02 17.87
CA GLU A 278 11.03 0.40 17.52
C GLU A 278 12.40 1.12 17.63
N LYS A 279 13.18 0.84 18.68
CA LYS A 279 14.49 1.47 18.89
C LYS A 279 15.45 1.16 17.74
N VAL A 280 15.53 -0.10 17.31
CA VAL A 280 16.47 -0.52 16.26
C VAL A 280 15.97 -0.06 14.89
N ILE A 281 14.72 -0.38 14.53
CA ILE A 281 14.17 -0.09 13.20
C ILE A 281 14.02 1.42 12.99
N CYS A 282 13.59 2.19 14.00
CA CYS A 282 13.34 3.63 13.88
C CYS A 282 14.45 4.50 14.52
N SER A 283 15.70 4.01 14.57
CA SER A 283 16.80 4.68 15.26
C SER A 283 17.09 6.11 14.74
N GLY A 284 16.91 6.36 13.45
CA GLY A 284 17.05 7.69 12.86
C GLY A 284 15.91 8.68 13.13
N ILE A 285 14.83 8.27 13.82
CA ILE A 285 13.73 9.18 14.15
C ILE A 285 14.05 9.91 15.46
N PRO A 286 14.12 11.25 15.48
CA PRO A 286 14.48 11.98 16.69
C PRO A 286 13.48 11.75 17.83
N ILE A 287 13.98 11.70 19.07
CA ILE A 287 13.16 11.60 20.28
C ILE A 287 12.83 12.97 20.87
N ASN A 288 11.64 13.09 21.46
CA ASN A 288 11.25 14.27 22.21
C ASN A 288 11.82 14.23 23.65
N LYS A 289 11.63 15.31 24.40
CA LYS A 289 12.08 15.44 25.80
C LYS A 289 11.53 14.38 26.76
N MET A 290 10.50 13.65 26.36
CA MET A 290 9.88 12.57 27.14
C MET A 290 10.34 11.17 26.69
N GLY A 291 11.35 11.07 25.81
CA GLY A 291 11.87 9.80 25.31
C GLY A 291 10.94 9.07 24.33
N ASN A 292 9.96 9.77 23.73
CA ASN A 292 9.13 9.23 22.67
C ASN A 292 9.62 9.73 21.30
N LEU A 293 9.51 8.91 20.25
CA LEU A 293 9.73 9.37 18.88
C LEU A 293 8.91 10.64 18.59
N LYS A 294 9.52 11.64 17.94
CA LYS A 294 8.82 12.83 17.42
C LYS A 294 7.64 12.38 16.55
N LYS A 295 6.59 13.20 16.51
CA LYS A 295 5.38 12.87 15.73
C LYS A 295 5.71 12.87 14.25
N MET A 296 5.14 11.93 13.51
CA MET A 296 5.26 11.86 12.05
C MET A 296 4.95 13.18 11.35
N SER A 297 3.97 13.94 11.86
CA SER A 297 3.61 15.27 11.35
C SER A 297 4.74 16.30 11.35
N ALA A 298 5.83 16.08 12.09
CA ALA A 298 7.01 16.95 12.10
C ALA A 298 8.02 16.60 10.99
N SER A 299 7.92 15.42 10.37
CA SER A 299 8.74 15.05 9.22
C SER A 299 8.23 15.73 7.95
N ILE A 300 9.13 16.15 7.09
CA ILE A 300 8.77 16.68 5.78
C ILE A 300 8.27 15.60 4.81
N LEU A 301 8.58 14.33 5.10
CA LEU A 301 8.11 13.16 4.35
C LEU A 301 6.76 12.64 4.87
N ALA A 302 6.16 13.28 5.87
CA ALA A 302 4.90 12.83 6.49
C ALA A 302 3.75 12.64 5.50
N LYS A 303 3.68 13.49 4.47
CA LYS A 303 2.71 13.38 3.37
C LYS A 303 3.06 12.23 2.41
N HIS A 304 4.34 12.04 2.10
CA HIS A 304 4.81 10.99 1.19
C HIS A 304 4.52 9.60 1.76
N PHE A 305 4.73 9.42 3.06
CA PHE A 305 4.56 8.14 3.74
C PHE A 305 3.17 7.92 4.34
N SER A 306 2.21 8.84 4.11
CA SER A 306 0.83 8.73 4.61
C SER A 306 0.75 8.44 6.12
N GLN A 307 1.64 9.05 6.91
CA GLN A 307 1.78 8.81 8.36
C GLN A 307 2.12 7.36 8.77
N LYS A 308 2.48 6.48 7.84
CA LYS A 308 2.87 5.09 8.15
C LYS A 308 4.22 5.07 8.86
N ARG A 309 4.26 4.42 10.02
CA ARG A 309 5.47 4.21 10.83
C ARG A 309 5.33 2.95 11.68
N PHE A 310 6.38 2.14 11.68
CA PHE A 310 6.45 0.89 12.45
C PHE A 310 6.76 1.13 13.94
N SER A 311 5.84 1.82 14.62
CA SER A 311 5.98 2.19 16.03
C SER A 311 5.66 1.05 16.99
N ARG A 312 6.18 1.12 18.23
CA ARG A 312 5.84 0.20 19.32
C ARG A 312 4.34 0.15 19.59
N GLN A 313 3.63 1.26 19.40
CA GLN A 313 2.17 1.31 19.54
C GLN A 313 1.48 0.51 18.44
N ARG A 314 1.95 0.61 17.18
CA ARG A 314 1.42 -0.17 16.06
C ARG A 314 1.64 -1.67 16.29
N ILE A 315 2.87 -2.07 16.63
CA ILE A 315 3.23 -3.46 16.94
C ILE A 315 2.32 -4.02 18.04
N ASN A 316 2.22 -3.32 19.17
CA ASN A 316 1.38 -3.76 20.28
C ASN A 316 -0.11 -3.82 19.91
N ASN A 317 -0.61 -2.93 19.07
CA ASN A 317 -2.01 -2.98 18.65
C ASN A 317 -2.30 -4.18 17.74
N ILE A 318 -1.35 -4.58 16.89
CA ILE A 318 -1.45 -5.80 16.08
C ILE A 318 -1.41 -7.02 17.00
N LEU A 319 -0.40 -7.12 17.88
CA LEU A 319 -0.23 -8.26 18.80
C LEU A 319 -1.40 -8.44 19.77
N ASN A 320 -2.14 -7.37 20.09
CA ASN A 320 -3.35 -7.43 20.92
C ASN A 320 -4.65 -7.52 20.11
N HIS A 321 -4.57 -7.86 18.81
CA HIS A 321 -5.72 -8.01 17.90
C HIS A 321 -6.63 -6.77 17.84
N LYS A 322 -6.06 -5.57 18.05
CA LYS A 322 -6.80 -4.30 17.95
C LYS A 322 -6.85 -3.80 16.52
N PHE A 323 -5.75 -3.97 15.78
CA PHE A 323 -5.61 -3.61 14.37
C PHE A 323 -5.22 -4.82 13.53
N PRO A 324 -5.69 -4.89 12.27
CA PRO A 324 -5.22 -5.92 11.34
C PRO A 324 -3.79 -5.57 10.91
N VAL A 325 -3.07 -6.59 10.43
CA VAL A 325 -1.79 -6.39 9.76
C VAL A 325 -2.05 -5.71 8.42
N GLU A 326 -1.34 -4.63 8.14
CA GLU A 326 -1.35 -3.97 6.84
C GLU A 326 -0.09 -4.35 6.06
N ARG A 327 -0.16 -4.26 4.72
CA ARG A 327 0.99 -4.51 3.84
C ARG A 327 2.28 -3.80 4.28
N PHE A 328 2.17 -2.56 4.78
CA PHE A 328 3.35 -1.80 5.19
C PHE A 328 4.06 -2.40 6.39
N ASP A 329 3.33 -3.09 7.28
CA ASP A 329 3.90 -3.76 8.45
C ASP A 329 4.81 -4.92 7.97
N LEU A 330 4.33 -5.72 7.01
CA LEU A 330 5.08 -6.82 6.42
C LEU A 330 6.29 -6.34 5.63
N ILE A 331 6.10 -5.36 4.74
CA ILE A 331 7.18 -4.81 3.91
C ILE A 331 8.28 -4.17 4.78
N THR A 332 7.91 -3.48 5.88
CA THR A 332 8.91 -2.87 6.78
C THR A 332 9.70 -3.91 7.57
N LEU A 333 9.01 -4.95 8.10
CA LEU A 333 9.70 -6.03 8.81
C LEU A 333 10.62 -6.80 7.87
N GLU A 334 10.16 -7.14 6.69
CA GLU A 334 10.96 -7.86 5.69
C GLU A 334 12.15 -7.02 5.22
N PHE A 335 11.96 -5.70 5.01
CA PHE A 335 13.06 -4.79 4.74
C PHE A 335 14.13 -4.84 5.83
N PHE A 336 13.71 -4.73 7.10
CA PHE A 336 14.63 -4.80 8.22
C PHE A 336 15.37 -6.14 8.23
N VAL A 337 14.64 -7.25 8.10
CA VAL A 337 15.21 -8.59 8.13
C VAL A 337 16.25 -8.79 7.02
N ILE A 338 15.89 -8.51 5.76
CA ILE A 338 16.80 -8.66 4.62
C ILE A 338 17.98 -7.69 4.70
N SER A 339 17.77 -6.46 5.20
CA SER A 339 18.88 -5.50 5.38
C SER A 339 19.97 -6.00 6.33
N GLN A 340 19.62 -6.90 7.26
CA GLN A 340 20.56 -7.44 8.26
C GLN A 340 21.05 -8.84 7.90
N GLU A 341 20.18 -9.73 7.44
CA GLU A 341 20.56 -11.10 7.04
C GLU A 341 21.49 -11.11 5.83
N MET A 342 21.36 -10.10 4.95
CA MET A 342 22.15 -9.95 3.72
C MET A 342 23.02 -8.68 3.73
N ALA A 343 23.50 -8.28 4.90
CA ALA A 343 24.34 -7.08 5.05
C ALA A 343 25.65 -7.18 4.24
N GLU A 344 26.20 -8.38 4.10
CA GLU A 344 27.46 -8.65 3.40
C GLU A 344 27.26 -8.98 1.90
N ASP A 345 26.03 -9.20 1.47
CA ASP A 345 25.69 -9.45 0.06
C ASP A 345 25.71 -8.16 -0.76
N ASP A 346 25.95 -8.30 -2.06
CA ASP A 346 25.88 -7.15 -2.96
C ASP A 346 24.45 -6.58 -3.00
N PRO A 347 24.30 -5.25 -3.16
CA PRO A 347 22.99 -4.61 -3.07
C PRO A 347 21.96 -5.12 -4.09
N TYR A 348 22.40 -5.60 -5.26
CA TYR A 348 21.50 -6.10 -6.28
C TYR A 348 20.95 -7.49 -5.93
N THR A 349 21.81 -8.40 -5.47
CA THR A 349 21.39 -9.71 -4.97
C THR A 349 20.41 -9.55 -3.80
N ARG A 350 20.72 -8.65 -2.86
CA ARG A 350 19.83 -8.32 -1.74
C ARG A 350 18.47 -7.79 -2.20
N TYR A 351 18.47 -6.83 -3.12
CA TYR A 351 17.25 -6.24 -3.68
C TYR A 351 16.38 -7.28 -4.39
N ARG A 352 16.97 -8.15 -5.23
CA ARG A 352 16.25 -9.21 -5.93
C ARG A 352 15.68 -10.24 -4.97
N HIS A 353 16.46 -10.66 -3.97
CA HIS A 353 15.98 -11.60 -2.96
C HIS A 353 14.82 -11.03 -2.16
N PHE A 354 14.92 -9.76 -1.72
CA PHE A 354 13.80 -9.07 -1.05
C PHE A 354 12.54 -9.07 -1.90
N LEU A 355 12.63 -8.72 -3.19
CA LEU A 355 11.47 -8.70 -4.08
C LEU A 355 10.83 -10.09 -4.24
N GLU A 356 11.64 -11.14 -4.35
CA GLU A 356 11.14 -12.52 -4.44
C GLU A 356 10.41 -12.91 -3.13
N GLU A 357 11.03 -12.74 -1.96
CA GLU A 357 10.41 -13.10 -0.67
C GLU A 357 9.16 -12.27 -0.35
N ILE A 358 9.23 -10.94 -0.49
CA ILE A 358 8.11 -10.07 -0.11
C ILE A 358 6.91 -10.27 -1.01
N GLN A 359 7.10 -10.52 -2.31
CA GLN A 359 5.98 -10.77 -3.21
C GLN A 359 5.27 -12.08 -2.88
N GLU A 360 6.02 -13.14 -2.54
CA GLU A 360 5.41 -14.38 -2.06
C GLU A 360 4.62 -14.17 -0.75
N ILE A 361 5.18 -13.41 0.20
CA ILE A 361 4.50 -13.07 1.46
C ILE A 361 3.20 -12.29 1.19
N LEU A 362 3.26 -11.26 0.35
CA LEU A 362 2.11 -10.44 -0.01
C LEU A 362 1.05 -11.27 -0.74
N ALA A 363 1.45 -12.14 -1.68
CA ALA A 363 0.55 -13.04 -2.38
C ALA A 363 -0.16 -14.03 -1.44
N ARG A 364 0.56 -14.62 -0.47
CA ARG A 364 -0.05 -15.46 0.58
C ARG A 364 -1.08 -14.68 1.40
N CYS A 365 -0.80 -13.40 1.66
CA CYS A 365 -1.70 -12.51 2.40
C CYS A 365 -2.85 -11.92 1.55
N GLU A 366 -2.97 -12.31 0.27
CA GLU A 366 -3.93 -11.73 -0.68
C GLU A 366 -3.77 -10.20 -0.82
N MET A 367 -2.55 -9.71 -0.62
CA MET A 367 -2.18 -8.31 -0.79
C MET A 367 -1.57 -8.11 -2.17
N SER A 368 -1.85 -6.95 -2.80
CA SER A 368 -1.26 -6.63 -4.10
C SER A 368 0.27 -6.66 -4.08
N GLU A 369 0.90 -6.76 -5.24
CA GLU A 369 2.35 -6.72 -5.39
C GLU A 369 2.95 -5.37 -4.95
N ILE A 370 4.28 -5.33 -4.84
CA ILE A 370 5.04 -4.10 -4.55
C ILE A 370 4.78 -3.06 -5.64
N TYR A 371 4.59 -1.81 -5.21
CA TYR A 371 4.24 -0.72 -6.10
C TYR A 371 5.23 0.45 -5.98
N ILE A 372 6.10 0.58 -6.99
CA ILE A 372 7.23 1.54 -7.01
C ILE A 372 6.82 3.01 -6.89
N VAL A 373 5.56 3.35 -7.16
CA VAL A 373 5.02 4.72 -7.07
C VAL A 373 4.54 5.02 -5.65
N ASN A 374 4.36 4.01 -4.79
CA ASN A 374 4.17 4.22 -3.36
C ASN A 374 5.49 4.75 -2.77
N PRO A 375 5.55 6.00 -2.26
CA PRO A 375 6.80 6.61 -1.80
C PRO A 375 7.49 5.84 -0.68
N TYR A 376 6.72 5.19 0.20
CA TYR A 376 7.29 4.41 1.29
C TYR A 376 7.94 3.12 0.77
N GLU A 377 7.28 2.41 -0.14
CA GLU A 377 7.85 1.20 -0.75
C GLU A 377 9.05 1.55 -1.64
N CYS A 378 8.95 2.63 -2.42
CA CYS A 378 10.05 3.19 -3.22
C CYS A 378 11.28 3.50 -2.36
N PHE A 379 11.07 4.17 -1.23
CA PHE A 379 12.10 4.48 -0.24
C PHE A 379 12.82 3.23 0.27
N LEU A 380 12.08 2.19 0.69
CA LEU A 380 12.67 0.94 1.17
C LEU A 380 13.46 0.22 0.06
N LEU A 381 12.92 0.19 -1.15
CA LEU A 381 13.57 -0.39 -2.33
C LEU A 381 14.88 0.34 -2.68
N MET A 382 14.91 1.67 -2.57
CA MET A 382 16.14 2.44 -2.76
C MET A 382 17.17 2.15 -1.67
N CYS A 383 16.74 2.06 -0.41
CA CYS A 383 17.66 1.71 0.69
C CYS A 383 18.29 0.34 0.50
N LEU A 384 17.55 -0.66 0.00
CA LEU A 384 18.10 -2.01 -0.24
C LEU A 384 19.23 -2.03 -1.28
N LEU A 385 19.27 -1.04 -2.17
CA LEU A 385 20.29 -0.87 -3.20
C LEU A 385 21.55 -0.13 -2.71
N THR A 386 21.62 0.23 -1.43
CA THR A 386 22.81 0.84 -0.83
C THR A 386 23.66 -0.19 -0.09
N ASP A 387 24.90 0.17 0.28
CA ASP A 387 25.78 -0.74 1.01
C ASP A 387 25.30 -1.00 2.44
N CYS A 388 24.68 -0.02 3.10
CA CYS A 388 24.15 -0.13 4.47
C CYS A 388 22.67 0.31 4.54
N PRO A 389 21.70 -0.54 4.14
CA PRO A 389 20.31 -0.13 3.97
C PRO A 389 19.66 0.45 5.22
N LEU A 390 19.89 -0.16 6.39
CA LEU A 390 19.30 0.31 7.64
C LEU A 390 19.91 1.65 8.10
N ALA A 391 21.20 1.87 7.84
CA ALA A 391 21.86 3.15 8.16
C ALA A 391 21.29 4.27 7.28
N VAL A 392 21.17 4.04 5.98
CA VAL A 392 20.58 4.99 5.02
C VAL A 392 19.12 5.25 5.33
N PHE A 393 18.36 4.21 5.66
CA PHE A 393 16.97 4.34 6.14
C PHE A 393 16.89 5.30 7.33
N SER A 394 17.75 5.12 8.32
CA SER A 394 17.81 5.97 9.51
C SER A 394 18.23 7.40 9.18
N GLU A 395 19.26 7.60 8.37
CA GLU A 395 19.73 8.93 7.97
C GLU A 395 18.66 9.73 7.20
N ILE A 396 17.92 9.08 6.28
CA ILE A 396 16.81 9.71 5.56
C ILE A 396 15.69 10.13 6.51
N TRP A 397 15.40 9.30 7.53
CA TRP A 397 14.46 9.69 8.57
C TRP A 397 14.96 10.92 9.32
N GLU A 398 16.21 10.95 9.76
CA GLU A 398 16.82 12.06 10.50
C GLU A 398 16.73 13.37 9.69
N LYS A 399 17.24 13.37 8.46
CA LYS A 399 17.16 14.51 7.51
C LYS A 399 15.73 15.00 7.33
N SER A 400 14.75 14.09 7.29
CA SER A 400 13.34 14.47 7.13
C SER A 400 12.77 15.30 8.27
N TYR A 401 13.33 15.20 9.48
CA TYR A 401 12.94 16.01 10.63
C TYR A 401 13.77 17.29 10.74
N GLU A 402 15.05 17.28 10.36
CA GLU A 402 15.91 18.47 10.35
C GLU A 402 15.40 19.53 9.36
N GLU A 403 15.15 19.15 8.10
CA GLU A 403 14.58 20.07 7.10
C GLU A 403 13.15 20.53 7.43
N GLY A 404 12.44 19.77 8.26
CA GLY A 404 11.11 20.13 8.76
C GLY A 404 11.17 21.23 9.83
N GLU A 405 12.25 21.31 10.59
CA GLU A 405 12.46 22.35 11.62
C GLU A 405 12.89 23.68 11.00
N GLU A 406 13.63 23.68 9.90
CA GLU A 406 14.04 24.93 9.22
C GLU A 406 12.90 25.66 8.50
N LYS A 407 11.78 24.98 8.24
CA LYS A 407 10.61 25.52 7.51
C LYS A 407 9.46 25.97 8.41
N ASN A 408 9.55 25.73 9.72
CA ASN A 408 8.58 26.17 10.73
C ASN A 408 9.17 27.29 11.59
#